data_AF-A0A3B8IGG2-F1
#
_entry.id   AF-A0A3B8IGG2-F1
#
_cell.length_a   1.000
_cell.length_b   1.000
_cell.length_c   1.000
_cell.angle_alpha   90.00
_cell.angle_beta   90.00
_cell.angle_gamma   90.00
#
_symmetry.space_group_name_H-M   'P 1'
#
loop_
_entity.id
_entity.type
_entity.pdbx_description
1 polymer ?
#
loop_
_entity_poly.entity_id
_entity_poly.type
_entity_poly.pdbx_seq_one_letter_code
_entity_poly.pdbx_strand_id
1 'polypeptide(L)'
;MPKKDLYKRDNYMIRIGVTLFIIGAFSILFDPRNYYDLSIKESQGGTTQTTQVEDYDGRTFEEIQQEYPNAEIIENGFPIKRTIITFGALGLWLVGINFRRKEKKIIQIWDALEISGEAKVTDLSNSLGLTRNFILESIQEINAQPGVYYAFDKGSDKIMDGRLMTEFVVNNKCHNCGREYGLTINLSLATPPACTHCGTPAESQVFNNYKQEILNTRTKLETQTEESTFNTGVFILLLFFFWPGAIIYYIRHKTNFSKALKQQQGNWFSTN
;
A
#
# COMPACT_ATOMS: atom_id res chain seq x y z
N MET A 1 -3.71 -10.99 -10.76
CA MET A 1 -3.19 -9.60 -10.89
C MET A 1 -1.69 -9.60 -10.61
N PRO A 2 -0.81 -9.00 -11.43
CA PRO A 2 0.63 -9.03 -11.17
C PRO A 2 0.95 -8.26 -9.87
N LYS A 3 1.73 -8.86 -8.95
CA LYS A 3 2.14 -8.27 -7.65
C LYS A 3 2.65 -6.82 -7.76
N LYS A 4 3.23 -6.47 -8.93
CA LYS A 4 3.75 -5.13 -9.25
C LYS A 4 2.68 -4.04 -9.38
N ASP A 5 1.41 -4.39 -9.62
CA ASP A 5 0.35 -3.40 -9.84
C ASP A 5 -0.33 -2.94 -8.55
N LEU A 6 -0.31 -3.74 -7.49
CA LEU A 6 -1.00 -3.42 -6.22
C LEU A 6 -0.35 -2.24 -5.47
N TYR A 7 0.96 -2.05 -5.59
CA TYR A 7 1.69 -0.94 -4.96
C TYR A 7 1.99 0.23 -5.93
N LYS A 8 1.32 0.28 -7.09
CA LYS A 8 1.45 1.44 -8.00
C LYS A 8 0.99 2.74 -7.34
N ARG A 9 0.10 2.67 -6.34
CA ARG A 9 -0.48 3.84 -5.67
C ARG A 9 0.59 4.70 -4.98
N ASP A 10 1.59 4.09 -4.37
CA ASP A 10 2.65 4.80 -3.63
C ASP A 10 3.72 5.40 -4.54
N ASN A 11 3.84 4.87 -5.77
CA ASN A 11 4.66 5.48 -6.81
C ASN A 11 4.13 6.86 -7.22
N TYR A 12 2.83 7.13 -7.06
CA TYR A 12 2.26 8.46 -7.34
C TYR A 12 2.67 9.49 -6.30
N MET A 13 2.70 9.15 -5.00
CA MET A 13 3.14 10.07 -3.94
C MET A 13 4.59 10.51 -4.14
N ILE A 14 5.49 9.58 -4.45
CA ILE A 14 6.89 9.91 -4.76
C ILE A 14 6.97 10.79 -6.00
N ARG A 15 6.24 10.46 -7.07
CA ARG A 15 6.24 11.25 -8.31
C ARG A 15 5.70 12.66 -8.10
N ILE A 16 4.58 12.80 -7.40
CA ILE A 16 3.98 14.11 -7.06
C ILE A 16 4.96 14.91 -6.20
N GLY A 17 5.55 14.30 -5.16
CA GLY A 17 6.54 14.96 -4.31
C GLY A 17 7.76 15.46 -5.10
N VAL A 18 8.32 14.61 -5.99
CA VAL A 18 9.44 15.00 -6.86
C VAL A 18 9.04 16.13 -7.81
N THR A 19 7.87 16.04 -8.45
CA THR A 19 7.39 17.08 -9.38
C THR A 19 7.20 18.41 -8.67
N LEU A 20 6.54 18.42 -7.50
CA LEU A 20 6.35 19.63 -6.71
C LEU A 20 7.68 20.21 -6.21
N PHE A 21 8.63 19.35 -5.84
CA PHE A 21 9.95 19.79 -5.42
C PHE A 21 10.73 20.43 -6.57
N ILE A 22 10.70 19.84 -7.76
CA ILE A 22 11.34 20.41 -8.96
C ILE A 22 10.70 21.75 -9.30
N ILE A 23 9.36 21.84 -9.31
CA ILE A 23 8.65 23.10 -9.57
C ILE A 23 9.07 24.15 -8.53
N GLY A 24 9.01 23.83 -7.24
CA GLY A 24 9.42 24.75 -6.17
C GLY A 24 10.87 25.20 -6.27
N ALA A 25 11.79 24.28 -6.57
CA ALA A 25 13.21 24.59 -6.73
C ALA A 25 13.48 25.47 -7.96
N PHE A 26 12.84 25.19 -9.10
CA PHE A 26 12.96 26.02 -10.31
C PHE A 26 12.35 27.41 -10.09
N SER A 27 11.19 27.49 -9.43
CA SER A 27 10.54 28.76 -9.08
C SER A 27 11.37 29.62 -8.12
N ILE A 28 12.25 29.01 -7.32
CA ILE A 28 13.26 29.74 -6.56
C ILE A 28 14.37 30.16 -7.52
N LEU A 29 15.06 29.23 -8.17
CA LEU A 29 16.30 29.51 -8.90
C LEU A 29 16.16 30.47 -10.10
N PHE A 30 15.04 30.47 -10.81
CA PHE A 30 14.95 31.12 -12.13
C PHE A 30 14.08 32.39 -12.17
N ASP A 31 13.35 32.73 -11.11
CA ASP A 31 12.46 33.88 -11.14
C ASP A 31 12.80 34.93 -10.09
N PRO A 32 13.65 35.93 -10.43
CA PRO A 32 14.06 37.02 -9.54
C PRO A 32 12.90 37.91 -9.07
N ARG A 33 11.72 37.82 -9.68
CA ARG A 33 10.53 38.63 -9.33
C ARG A 33 9.80 38.14 -8.07
N ASN A 34 10.29 37.08 -7.45
CA ASN A 34 9.53 36.31 -6.44
C ASN A 34 10.23 36.21 -5.07
N TYR A 35 11.23 37.05 -4.82
CA TYR A 35 12.13 36.87 -3.68
C TYR A 35 11.69 37.61 -2.41
N TYR A 36 10.76 38.56 -2.50
CA TYR A 36 10.43 39.45 -1.39
C TYR A 36 8.93 39.70 -1.30
N ASP A 37 8.36 39.48 -0.11
CA ASP A 37 7.07 40.10 0.24
C ASP A 37 7.35 41.59 0.46
N LEU A 38 7.05 42.41 -0.54
CA LEU A 38 7.30 43.84 -0.49
C LEU A 38 6.19 44.51 0.33
N SER A 39 6.56 45.20 1.41
CA SER A 39 5.62 46.08 2.12
C SER A 39 5.98 47.52 1.87
N ILE A 40 4.97 48.35 1.61
CA ILE A 40 5.13 49.77 1.36
C ILE A 40 4.75 50.53 2.64
N LYS A 41 5.65 51.40 3.13
CA LYS A 41 5.32 52.38 4.16
C LYS A 41 5.17 53.76 3.54
N GLU A 42 4.00 54.37 3.71
CA GLU A 42 3.72 55.71 3.22
C GLU A 42 3.48 56.67 4.39
N SER A 43 4.18 57.81 4.41
CA SER A 43 4.03 58.81 5.47
C SER A 43 3.14 59.95 5.00
N GLN A 44 1.85 59.91 5.35
CA GLN A 44 0.94 61.02 5.11
C GLN A 44 0.84 61.93 6.35
N GLY A 45 1.24 63.20 6.20
CA GLY A 45 0.95 64.26 7.17
C GLY A 45 1.65 64.17 8.54
N GLY A 46 2.81 63.51 8.63
CA GLY A 46 3.58 63.40 9.87
C GLY A 46 3.17 62.24 10.79
N THR A 47 2.18 61.45 10.39
CA THR A 47 1.84 60.16 11.02
C THR A 47 2.22 59.02 10.09
N THR A 48 3.13 58.16 10.53
CA THR A 48 3.50 56.93 9.81
C THR A 48 2.34 55.95 9.92
N GLN A 49 1.51 55.84 8.87
CA GLN A 49 0.55 54.77 8.76
C GLN A 49 1.17 53.66 7.92
N THR A 50 1.30 52.46 8.49
CA THR A 50 1.70 51.27 7.73
C THR A 50 0.48 50.85 6.90
N THR A 51 0.37 51.39 5.69
CA THR A 51 -0.64 50.95 4.72
C THR A 51 -0.35 49.49 4.35
N GLN A 52 -1.42 48.74 4.11
CA GLN A 52 -1.46 47.28 4.08
C GLN A 52 -0.33 46.61 3.29
N VAL A 53 0.08 45.43 3.77
CA VAL A 53 0.91 44.47 3.03
C VAL A 53 0.07 43.98 1.84
N GLU A 54 0.12 44.68 0.72
CA GLU A 54 -0.37 44.16 -0.55
C GLU A 54 0.67 43.20 -1.12
N ASP A 55 0.21 42.00 -1.47
CA ASP A 55 1.00 40.94 -2.06
C ASP A 55 1.31 41.33 -3.51
N TYR A 56 2.41 42.04 -3.76
CA TYR A 56 2.83 42.46 -5.10
C TYR A 56 3.48 41.33 -5.91
N ASP A 57 2.83 40.17 -5.90
CA ASP A 57 3.31 38.93 -6.52
C ASP A 57 3.57 39.17 -8.03
N GLY A 58 4.82 38.95 -8.47
CA GLY A 58 5.22 39.01 -9.88
C GLY A 58 5.73 40.36 -10.41
N ARG A 59 5.82 41.40 -9.58
CA ARG A 59 6.43 42.69 -9.97
C ARG A 59 7.85 42.81 -9.43
N THR A 60 8.72 43.49 -10.18
CA THR A 60 10.09 43.76 -9.72
C THR A 60 10.12 44.93 -8.73
N PHE A 61 11.13 44.98 -7.87
CA PHE A 61 11.37 46.14 -6.99
C PHE A 61 11.40 47.46 -7.78
N GLU A 62 12.02 47.45 -8.96
CA GLU A 62 12.14 48.60 -9.87
C GLU A 62 10.76 49.08 -10.36
N GLU A 63 9.87 48.16 -10.73
CA GLU A 63 8.51 48.48 -11.17
C GLU A 63 7.67 49.12 -10.05
N ILE A 64 7.85 48.68 -8.80
CA ILE A 64 7.12 49.25 -7.65
C ILE A 64 7.71 50.59 -7.24
N GLN A 65 9.04 50.73 -7.23
CA GLN A 65 9.72 52.00 -6.94
C GLN A 65 9.36 53.08 -7.96
N GLN A 66 9.14 52.70 -9.22
CA GLN A 66 8.71 53.63 -10.27
C GLN A 66 7.28 54.12 -10.07
N GLU A 67 6.38 53.29 -9.53
CA GLU A 67 4.99 53.65 -9.27
C GLU A 67 4.83 54.47 -7.97
N TYR A 68 5.68 54.21 -6.97
CA TYR A 68 5.66 54.88 -5.67
C TYR A 68 7.04 55.49 -5.33
N PRO A 69 7.48 56.54 -6.02
CA PRO A 69 8.84 57.07 -5.90
C PRO A 69 9.19 57.63 -4.52
N ASN A 70 8.17 57.97 -3.71
CA ASN A 70 8.34 58.56 -2.38
C ASN A 70 8.07 57.59 -1.22
N ALA A 71 7.70 56.34 -1.51
CA ALA A 71 7.41 55.36 -0.47
C ALA A 71 8.67 54.61 -0.06
N GLU A 72 8.77 54.27 1.23
CA GLU A 72 9.84 53.41 1.73
C GLU A 72 9.41 51.95 1.52
N ILE A 73 10.05 51.28 0.55
CA ILE A 73 9.83 49.87 0.28
C ILE A 73 10.72 49.06 1.24
N ILE A 74 10.08 48.27 2.10
CA ILE A 74 10.77 47.34 2.98
C ILE A 74 10.71 45.97 2.32
N GLU A 75 11.87 45.42 1.98
CA GLU A 75 12.02 44.01 1.66
C GLU A 75 11.80 43.21 2.96
N ASN A 76 10.58 42.69 3.15
CA ASN A 76 10.39 41.70 4.20
C ASN A 76 11.10 40.42 3.74
N GLY A 77 12.15 40.05 4.47
CA GLY A 77 13.07 38.99 4.06
C GLY A 77 12.40 37.61 3.88
N PHE A 78 13.15 36.74 3.21
CA PHE A 78 12.94 35.31 2.92
C PHE A 78 11.53 34.91 2.41
N PRO A 79 11.39 34.35 1.19
CA PRO A 79 10.09 34.05 0.59
C PRO A 79 9.38 32.88 1.31
N ILE A 80 8.62 33.18 2.37
CA ILE A 80 8.04 32.20 3.30
C ILE A 80 7.14 31.19 2.58
N LYS A 81 6.23 31.65 1.72
CA LYS A 81 5.25 30.78 1.02
C LYS A 81 5.92 29.70 0.17
N ARG A 82 6.92 30.09 -0.62
CA ARG A 82 7.65 29.16 -1.53
C ARG A 82 8.55 28.21 -0.78
N THR A 83 9.15 28.71 0.29
CA THR A 83 9.96 27.91 1.23
C THR A 83 9.12 26.79 1.84
N ILE A 84 7.89 27.10 2.28
CA ILE A 84 6.94 26.11 2.80
C ILE A 84 6.59 25.07 1.73
N ILE A 85 6.32 25.48 0.48
CA ILE A 85 6.00 24.56 -0.62
C ILE A 85 7.18 23.62 -0.91
N THR A 86 8.39 24.15 -1.06
CA THR A 86 9.58 23.36 -1.39
C THR A 86 9.94 22.38 -0.27
N PHE A 87 9.94 22.83 0.98
CA PHE A 87 10.19 21.93 2.12
C PHE A 87 9.05 20.94 2.36
N GLY A 88 7.80 21.33 2.11
CA GLY A 88 6.65 20.43 2.13
C GLY A 88 6.78 19.32 1.08
N ALA A 89 7.17 19.66 -0.14
CA ALA A 89 7.42 18.69 -1.21
C ALA A 89 8.58 17.75 -0.88
N LEU A 90 9.67 18.27 -0.31
CA LEU A 90 10.80 17.47 0.18
C LEU A 90 10.35 16.49 1.28
N GLY A 91 9.52 16.96 2.22
CA GLY A 91 8.95 16.14 3.28
C GLY A 91 8.10 14.99 2.72
N LEU A 92 7.19 15.28 1.79
CA LEU A 92 6.38 14.26 1.11
C LEU A 92 7.25 13.24 0.37
N TRP A 93 8.31 13.70 -0.30
CA TRP A 93 9.25 12.83 -1.00
C TRP A 93 9.98 11.87 -0.06
N LEU A 94 10.51 12.37 1.06
CA LEU A 94 11.19 11.55 2.07
C LEU A 94 10.25 10.51 2.70
N VAL A 95 9.01 10.92 2.99
CA VAL A 95 7.97 10.02 3.49
C VAL A 95 7.70 8.91 2.47
N GLY A 96 7.53 9.26 1.19
CA GLY A 96 7.32 8.28 0.11
C GLY A 96 8.47 7.27 -0.03
N ILE A 97 9.73 7.72 0.12
CA ILE A 97 10.89 6.81 0.11
C ILE A 97 10.80 5.79 1.25
N ASN A 98 10.41 6.22 2.45
CA ASN A 98 10.30 5.33 3.60
C ASN A 98 9.22 4.27 3.40
N PHE A 99 8.03 4.66 2.89
CA PHE A 99 6.97 3.72 2.51
C PHE A 99 7.47 2.69 1.50
N ARG A 100 8.14 3.14 0.44
CA ARG A 100 8.69 2.24 -0.58
C ARG A 100 9.72 1.24 -0.05
N ARG A 101 10.50 1.63 0.97
CA ARG A 101 11.43 0.70 1.64
C ARG A 101 10.68 -0.36 2.44
N LYS A 102 9.57 -0.01 3.10
CA LYS A 102 8.71 -0.97 3.81
C LYS A 102 8.02 -1.92 2.83
N GLU A 103 7.44 -1.40 1.76
CA GLU A 103 6.78 -2.21 0.71
C GLU A 103 7.71 -3.26 0.12
N LYS A 104 8.95 -2.89 -0.21
CA LYS A 104 9.93 -3.85 -0.74
C LYS A 104 10.15 -5.03 0.21
N LYS A 105 10.16 -4.79 1.52
CA LYS A 105 10.31 -5.84 2.54
C LYS A 105 9.06 -6.71 2.63
N ILE A 106 7.87 -6.10 2.58
CA ILE A 106 6.59 -6.83 2.55
C ILE A 106 6.51 -7.73 1.32
N ILE A 107 6.91 -7.24 0.14
CA ILE A 107 6.95 -8.02 -1.10
C ILE A 107 7.91 -9.20 -0.97
N GLN A 108 9.08 -9.02 -0.36
CA GLN A 108 10.01 -10.13 -0.12
C GLN A 108 9.40 -11.20 0.79
N ILE A 109 8.68 -10.81 1.85
CA ILE A 109 7.95 -11.75 2.71
C ILE A 109 6.90 -12.50 1.89
N TRP A 110 6.11 -11.77 1.07
CA TRP A 110 5.07 -12.37 0.25
C TRP A 110 5.65 -13.33 -0.80
N ASP A 111 6.75 -12.97 -1.46
CA ASP A 111 7.43 -13.85 -2.42
C ASP A 111 7.94 -15.13 -1.73
N ALA A 112 8.55 -15.02 -0.55
CA ALA A 112 9.00 -16.18 0.21
C ALA A 112 7.82 -17.10 0.62
N LEU A 113 6.70 -16.52 1.06
CA LEU A 113 5.49 -17.26 1.43
C LEU A 113 4.77 -17.87 0.22
N GLU A 114 4.80 -17.23 -0.93
CA GLU A 114 4.21 -17.79 -2.15
C GLU A 114 4.99 -19.01 -2.66
N ILE A 115 6.33 -18.94 -2.62
CA ILE A 115 7.19 -20.04 -3.06
C ILE A 115 7.06 -21.25 -2.11
N SER A 116 7.03 -20.99 -0.80
CA SER A 116 7.02 -22.06 0.21
C SER A 116 5.63 -22.59 0.54
N GLY A 117 4.58 -21.76 0.43
CA GLY A 117 3.22 -22.05 0.89
C GLY A 117 3.06 -22.07 2.41
N GLU A 118 4.12 -22.46 3.13
CA GLU A 118 4.26 -22.38 4.58
C GLU A 118 5.69 -22.06 4.99
N ALA A 119 5.86 -21.26 6.05
CA ALA A 119 7.17 -20.99 6.60
C ALA A 119 7.09 -20.70 8.10
N LYS A 120 8.10 -21.13 8.87
CA LYS A 120 8.26 -20.68 10.26
C LYS A 120 8.65 -19.22 10.28
N VAL A 121 8.12 -18.47 11.24
CA VAL A 121 8.40 -17.03 11.37
C VAL A 121 9.88 -16.81 11.69
N THR A 122 10.49 -17.67 12.49
CA THR A 122 11.94 -17.65 12.76
C THR A 122 12.78 -17.79 11.50
N ASP A 123 12.38 -18.69 10.60
CA ASP A 123 13.15 -19.00 9.39
C ASP A 123 13.01 -17.85 8.38
N LEU A 124 11.83 -17.24 8.27
CA LEU A 124 11.62 -16.00 7.52
C LEU A 124 12.41 -14.84 8.11
N SER A 125 12.42 -14.70 9.43
CA SER A 125 13.16 -13.64 10.13
C SER A 125 14.66 -13.74 9.86
N ASN A 126 15.22 -14.94 9.96
CA ASN A 126 16.64 -15.20 9.73
C ASN A 126 17.02 -15.03 8.24
N SER A 127 16.22 -15.57 7.33
CA SER A 127 16.52 -15.52 5.89
C SER A 127 16.38 -14.12 5.29
N LEU A 128 15.39 -13.34 5.73
CA LEU A 128 15.12 -11.99 5.21
C LEU A 128 15.80 -10.89 6.02
N GLY A 129 16.37 -11.19 7.19
CA GLY A 129 16.93 -10.20 8.10
C GLY A 129 15.88 -9.22 8.64
N LEU A 130 14.64 -9.69 8.82
CA LEU A 130 13.50 -8.89 9.26
C LEU A 130 13.09 -9.29 10.68
N THR A 131 12.61 -8.33 11.47
CA THR A 131 12.12 -8.64 12.82
C THR A 131 10.83 -9.46 12.77
N ARG A 132 10.65 -10.35 13.75
CA ARG A 132 9.42 -11.16 13.91
C ARG A 132 8.16 -10.30 13.90
N ASN A 133 8.16 -9.19 14.64
CA ASN A 133 7.00 -8.29 14.71
C ASN A 133 6.66 -7.68 13.35
N PHE A 134 7.67 -7.21 12.61
CA PHE A 134 7.47 -6.68 11.26
C PHE A 134 6.85 -7.72 10.32
N ILE A 135 7.29 -8.99 10.39
CA ILE A 135 6.72 -10.06 9.57
C ILE A 135 5.23 -10.26 9.91
N LEU A 136 4.89 -10.39 11.19
CA LEU A 136 3.51 -10.62 11.63
C LEU A 136 2.57 -9.45 11.28
N GLU A 137 3.02 -8.21 11.43
CA GLU A 137 2.28 -7.02 11.00
C GLU A 137 2.10 -7.01 9.47
N SER A 138 3.15 -7.36 8.72
CA SER A 138 3.11 -7.42 7.25
C SER A 138 2.11 -8.46 6.73
N ILE A 139 1.84 -9.54 7.49
CA ILE A 139 0.82 -10.52 7.10
C ILE A 139 -0.57 -9.90 7.01
N GLN A 140 -0.90 -8.94 7.88
CA GLN A 140 -2.17 -8.23 7.81
C GLN A 140 -2.27 -7.39 6.54
N GLU A 141 -1.17 -6.72 6.15
CA GLU A 141 -1.10 -5.94 4.92
C GLU A 141 -1.17 -6.81 3.66
N ILE A 142 -0.56 -8.00 3.70
CA ILE A 142 -0.64 -8.99 2.62
C ILE A 142 -2.07 -9.56 2.52
N ASN A 143 -2.72 -9.86 3.64
CA ASN A 143 -4.11 -10.36 3.66
C ASN A 143 -5.15 -9.31 3.29
N ALA A 144 -4.80 -8.02 3.34
CA ALA A 144 -5.64 -6.96 2.81
C ALA A 144 -5.72 -7.00 1.28
N GLN A 145 -4.82 -7.74 0.61
CA GLN A 145 -4.83 -7.92 -0.83
C GLN A 145 -5.91 -8.93 -1.24
N PRO A 146 -6.66 -8.66 -2.32
CA PRO A 146 -7.69 -9.58 -2.78
C PRO A 146 -7.10 -10.92 -3.25
N GLY A 147 -7.76 -12.01 -2.87
CA GLY A 147 -7.35 -13.36 -3.25
C GLY A 147 -6.17 -13.93 -2.46
N VAL A 148 -5.66 -13.19 -1.47
CA VAL A 148 -4.52 -13.61 -0.64
C VAL A 148 -4.98 -13.82 0.79
N TYR A 149 -4.67 -14.98 1.36
CA TYR A 149 -5.01 -15.29 2.74
C TYR A 149 -3.95 -16.19 3.37
N TYR A 150 -3.18 -15.62 4.29
CA TYR A 150 -2.20 -16.31 5.12
C TYR A 150 -2.65 -16.30 6.58
N ALA A 151 -2.63 -17.45 7.22
CA ALA A 151 -2.93 -17.61 8.63
C ALA A 151 -1.63 -17.81 9.42
N PHE A 152 -1.56 -17.17 10.59
CA PHE A 152 -0.47 -17.39 11.54
C PHE A 152 -0.92 -18.36 12.62
N ASP A 153 -0.28 -19.52 12.68
CA ASP A 153 -0.45 -20.48 13.77
C ASP A 153 0.56 -20.19 14.88
N LYS A 154 0.05 -19.71 16.01
CA LYS A 154 0.84 -19.39 17.20
C LYS A 154 1.46 -20.63 17.85
N GLY A 155 0.83 -21.80 17.72
CA GLY A 155 1.30 -23.04 18.34
C GLY A 155 2.59 -23.56 17.68
N SER A 156 2.63 -23.56 16.35
CA SER A 156 3.80 -24.00 15.59
C SER A 156 4.75 -22.87 15.16
N ASP A 157 4.42 -21.61 15.47
CA ASP A 157 5.09 -20.39 14.99
C ASP A 157 5.28 -20.38 13.47
N LYS A 158 4.22 -20.79 12.75
CA LYS A 158 4.21 -20.87 11.28
C LYS A 158 3.20 -19.93 10.67
N ILE A 159 3.54 -19.38 9.52
CA ILE A 159 2.62 -18.71 8.61
C ILE A 159 2.35 -19.68 7.47
N MET A 160 1.08 -19.92 7.18
CA MET A 160 0.64 -20.85 6.15
C MET A 160 -0.45 -20.22 5.31
N ASP A 161 -0.53 -20.61 4.04
CA ASP A 161 -1.68 -20.27 3.21
C ASP A 161 -2.95 -20.84 3.85
N GLY A 162 -3.96 -20.00 4.08
CA GLY A 162 -5.15 -20.42 4.81
C GLY A 162 -6.01 -21.42 4.04
N ARG A 163 -5.77 -21.63 2.74
CA ARG A 163 -6.36 -22.74 1.98
C ARG A 163 -5.78 -24.10 2.39
N LEU A 164 -4.61 -24.14 3.01
CA LEU A 164 -4.10 -25.37 3.62
C LEU A 164 -4.84 -25.72 4.91
N MET A 165 -5.56 -24.77 5.50
CA MET A 165 -6.35 -25.00 6.71
C MET A 165 -7.75 -25.53 6.39
N THR A 166 -8.18 -25.50 5.13
CA THR A 166 -9.48 -26.08 4.75
C THR A 166 -9.40 -27.59 4.79
N GLU A 167 -10.51 -28.20 5.17
CA GLU A 167 -10.66 -29.65 5.17
C GLU A 167 -10.90 -30.15 3.74
N PHE A 168 -10.13 -31.16 3.32
CA PHE A 168 -10.27 -31.80 2.02
C PHE A 168 -10.64 -33.26 2.21
N VAL A 169 -11.64 -33.72 1.46
CA VAL A 169 -11.95 -35.15 1.37
C VAL A 169 -11.04 -35.76 0.31
N VAL A 170 -10.07 -36.56 0.74
CA VAL A 170 -9.14 -37.26 -0.13
C VAL A 170 -9.45 -38.74 -0.09
N ASN A 171 -9.70 -39.31 -1.26
CA ASN A 171 -9.82 -40.76 -1.45
C ASN A 171 -8.46 -41.32 -1.85
N ASN A 172 -7.90 -42.20 -1.02
CA ASN A 172 -6.61 -42.82 -1.29
C ASN A 172 -6.66 -44.34 -1.02
N LYS A 173 -5.78 -45.09 -1.68
CA LYS A 173 -5.64 -46.54 -1.49
C LYS A 173 -4.46 -46.82 -0.56
N CYS A 174 -4.69 -47.55 0.52
CA CYS A 174 -3.63 -47.85 1.48
C CYS A 174 -2.65 -48.85 0.86
N HIS A 175 -1.35 -48.53 0.84
CA HIS A 175 -0.32 -49.44 0.33
C HIS A 175 -0.22 -50.74 1.14
N ASN A 176 -0.46 -50.68 2.46
CA ASN A 176 -0.31 -51.83 3.34
C ASN A 176 -1.52 -52.79 3.28
N CYS A 177 -2.75 -52.29 3.37
CA CYS A 177 -3.95 -53.14 3.40
C CYS A 177 -4.72 -53.22 2.06
N GLY A 178 -4.33 -52.43 1.05
CA GLY A 178 -4.93 -52.42 -0.29
C GLY A 178 -6.34 -51.84 -0.38
N ARG A 179 -6.93 -51.38 0.73
CA ARG A 179 -8.29 -50.81 0.74
C ARG A 179 -8.28 -49.33 0.39
N GLU A 180 -9.29 -48.90 -0.34
CA GLU A 180 -9.60 -47.48 -0.56
C GLU A 180 -10.33 -46.92 0.66
N TYR A 181 -9.98 -45.71 1.04
CA TYR A 181 -10.57 -45.01 2.18
C TYR A 181 -10.62 -43.51 1.87
N GLY A 182 -11.74 -42.88 2.24
CA GLY A 182 -11.91 -41.44 2.21
C GLY A 182 -11.54 -40.86 3.56
N LEU A 183 -10.67 -39.85 3.58
CA LEU A 183 -10.33 -39.10 4.78
C LEU A 183 -10.60 -37.62 4.56
N THR A 184 -11.22 -37.00 5.55
CA THR A 184 -11.21 -35.54 5.68
C THR A 184 -9.89 -35.14 6.33
N ILE A 185 -9.02 -34.48 5.58
CA ILE A 185 -7.68 -34.09 6.04
C ILE A 185 -7.55 -32.58 6.07
N ASN A 186 -6.93 -32.07 7.14
CA ASN A 186 -6.47 -30.70 7.19
C ASN A 186 -4.99 -30.67 6.78
N LEU A 187 -4.67 -29.99 5.68
CA LEU A 187 -3.32 -29.98 5.12
C LEU A 187 -2.31 -29.16 5.94
N SER A 188 -2.78 -28.45 6.97
CA SER A 188 -1.94 -27.76 7.94
C SER A 188 -1.27 -28.70 8.96
N LEU A 189 -1.78 -29.93 9.11
CA LEU A 189 -1.27 -30.86 10.11
C LEU A 189 0.14 -31.35 9.74
N ALA A 190 1.03 -31.35 10.73
CA ALA A 190 2.42 -31.79 10.57
C ALA A 190 2.55 -33.31 10.39
N THR A 191 1.56 -34.08 10.85
CA THR A 191 1.56 -35.54 10.82
C THR A 191 0.54 -36.06 9.82
N PRO A 192 0.94 -36.93 8.86
CA PRO A 192 0.00 -37.56 7.94
C PRO A 192 -1.06 -38.36 8.72
N PRO A 193 -2.32 -38.35 8.30
CA PRO A 193 -3.36 -39.15 8.93
C PRO A 193 -3.07 -40.65 8.73
N ALA A 194 -3.46 -41.44 9.71
CA ALA A 194 -3.35 -42.90 9.66
C ALA A 194 -4.55 -43.52 8.91
N CYS A 195 -4.29 -44.64 8.22
CA CYS A 195 -5.36 -45.42 7.58
C CYS A 195 -6.32 -45.95 8.65
N THR A 196 -7.62 -45.71 8.47
CA THR A 196 -8.68 -46.14 9.39
C THR A 196 -8.78 -47.66 9.55
N HIS A 197 -8.28 -48.43 8.58
CA HIS A 197 -8.37 -49.89 8.60
C HIS A 197 -7.16 -50.59 9.25
N CYS A 198 -5.94 -50.07 9.06
CA CYS A 198 -4.72 -50.75 9.53
C CYS A 198 -3.82 -49.87 10.42
N GLY A 199 -4.17 -48.60 10.65
CA GLY A 199 -3.41 -47.67 11.48
C GLY A 199 -2.07 -47.22 10.88
N THR A 200 -1.70 -47.68 9.68
CA THR A 200 -0.46 -47.27 9.03
C THR A 200 -0.58 -45.80 8.57
N PRO A 201 0.39 -44.93 8.90
CA PRO A 201 0.39 -43.53 8.45
C PRO A 201 0.45 -43.46 6.93
N ALA A 202 -0.26 -42.49 6.34
CA ALA A 202 -0.16 -42.22 4.91
C ALA A 202 1.28 -41.81 4.54
N GLU A 203 1.70 -42.18 3.34
CA GLU A 203 3.03 -41.82 2.82
C GLU A 203 3.14 -40.29 2.67
N SER A 204 4.21 -39.72 3.23
CA SER A 204 4.43 -38.27 3.27
C SER A 204 4.50 -37.64 1.88
N GLN A 205 4.99 -38.39 0.88
CA GLN A 205 5.11 -37.92 -0.49
C GLN A 205 3.74 -37.68 -1.14
N VAL A 206 2.77 -38.55 -0.90
CA VAL A 206 1.40 -38.38 -1.42
C VAL A 206 0.76 -37.13 -0.83
N PHE A 207 0.96 -36.88 0.47
CA PHE A 207 0.46 -35.68 1.15
C PHE A 207 1.10 -34.39 0.60
N ASN A 208 2.42 -34.40 0.38
CA ASN A 208 3.12 -33.28 -0.24
C ASN A 208 2.64 -33.00 -1.67
N ASN A 209 2.28 -34.04 -2.43
CA ASN A 209 1.73 -33.87 -3.78
C ASN A 209 0.37 -33.16 -3.75
N TYR A 210 -0.55 -33.55 -2.87
CA TYR A 210 -1.84 -32.86 -2.72
C TYR A 210 -1.67 -31.40 -2.29
N LYS A 211 -0.73 -31.14 -1.38
CA LYS A 211 -0.37 -29.79 -0.97
C LYS A 211 0.08 -28.95 -2.17
N GLN A 212 0.98 -29.47 -2.99
CA GLN A 212 1.46 -28.78 -4.19
C GLN A 212 0.36 -28.59 -5.23
N GLU A 213 -0.53 -29.57 -5.41
CA GLU A 213 -1.66 -29.47 -6.34
C GLU A 213 -2.62 -28.32 -5.97
N ILE A 214 -2.96 -28.18 -4.68
CA ILE A 214 -3.82 -27.10 -4.19
C ILE A 214 -3.12 -25.75 -4.31
N LEU A 215 -1.83 -25.68 -3.98
CA LEU A 215 -1.03 -24.47 -4.16
C LEU A 215 -0.95 -24.06 -5.64
N ASN A 216 -0.82 -25.01 -6.56
CA ASN A 216 -0.75 -24.75 -8.01
C ASN A 216 -2.10 -24.38 -8.63
N THR A 217 -3.21 -24.85 -8.06
CA THR A 217 -4.57 -24.48 -8.52
C THR A 217 -4.82 -22.97 -8.40
N ARG A 218 -4.09 -22.28 -7.50
CA ARG A 218 -4.03 -20.82 -7.35
C ARG A 218 -3.88 -20.09 -8.68
N THR A 219 -2.91 -20.51 -9.49
CA THR A 219 -2.47 -19.77 -10.68
C THR A 219 -3.58 -19.66 -11.73
N LYS A 220 -4.51 -20.62 -11.75
CA LYS A 220 -5.59 -20.66 -12.75
C LYS A 220 -6.76 -19.76 -12.38
N LEU A 221 -7.17 -19.73 -11.10
CA LEU A 221 -8.33 -18.96 -10.64
C LEU A 221 -8.04 -17.45 -10.56
N GLU A 222 -6.83 -17.05 -10.16
CA GLU A 222 -6.45 -15.63 -10.10
C GLU A 222 -6.44 -14.92 -11.47
N THR A 223 -6.44 -15.67 -12.58
CA THR A 223 -6.50 -15.10 -13.93
C THR A 223 -7.91 -14.59 -14.29
N GLN A 224 -8.95 -15.00 -13.55
CA GLN A 224 -10.32 -14.51 -13.69
C GLN A 224 -10.61 -13.34 -12.73
N THR A 225 -9.63 -12.44 -12.55
CA THR A 225 -9.86 -11.26 -11.70
C THR A 225 -10.96 -10.42 -12.34
N GLU A 226 -12.12 -10.34 -11.71
CA GLU A 226 -13.20 -9.44 -12.10
C GLU A 226 -12.65 -8.03 -12.25
N GLU A 227 -12.79 -7.45 -13.45
CA GLU A 227 -12.38 -6.08 -13.71
C GLU A 227 -13.05 -5.17 -12.69
N SER A 228 -12.26 -4.55 -11.82
CA SER A 228 -12.82 -3.65 -10.81
C SER A 228 -13.54 -2.53 -11.53
N THR A 229 -14.81 -2.31 -11.22
CA THR A 229 -15.64 -1.24 -11.81
C THR A 229 -15.20 0.18 -11.38
N PHE A 230 -14.03 0.32 -10.75
CA PHE A 230 -13.48 1.60 -10.35
C PHE A 230 -13.03 2.38 -11.59
N ASN A 231 -13.80 3.39 -11.97
CA ASN A 231 -13.44 4.27 -13.06
C ASN A 231 -12.51 5.39 -12.55
N THR A 232 -11.21 5.21 -12.75
CA THR A 232 -10.18 6.17 -12.35
C THR A 232 -10.40 7.56 -12.93
N GLY A 233 -10.95 7.68 -14.15
CA GLY A 233 -11.23 8.96 -14.79
C GLY A 233 -12.30 9.76 -14.03
N VAL A 234 -13.38 9.10 -13.61
CA VAL A 234 -14.46 9.72 -12.81
C VAL A 234 -13.92 10.17 -11.46
N PHE A 235 -13.06 9.37 -10.81
CA PHE A 235 -12.45 9.76 -9.53
C PHE A 235 -11.58 11.01 -9.67
N ILE A 236 -10.73 11.09 -10.71
CA ILE A 236 -9.89 12.27 -10.96
C ILE A 236 -10.76 13.50 -11.25
N LEU A 237 -11.78 13.36 -12.09
CA LEU A 237 -12.71 14.45 -12.39
C LEU A 237 -13.40 14.96 -11.12
N LEU A 238 -13.90 14.05 -10.28
CA LEU A 238 -14.48 14.42 -8.99
C LEU A 238 -13.43 15.09 -8.07
N LEU A 239 -12.19 14.63 -8.05
CA LEU A 239 -11.16 15.21 -7.18
C LEU A 239 -10.94 16.69 -7.49
N PHE A 240 -10.91 17.07 -8.77
CA PHE A 240 -10.66 18.45 -9.20
C PHE A 240 -11.91 19.33 -9.14
N PHE A 241 -13.07 18.84 -9.57
CA PHE A 241 -14.29 19.67 -9.66
C PHE A 241 -15.16 19.59 -8.39
N PHE A 242 -15.08 18.50 -7.62
CA PHE A 242 -15.94 18.26 -6.47
C PHE A 242 -15.30 17.30 -5.44
N TRP A 243 -14.24 17.77 -4.79
CA TRP A 243 -13.41 16.95 -3.89
C TRP A 243 -14.17 16.15 -2.81
N PRO A 244 -15.30 16.62 -2.21
CA PRO A 244 -16.05 15.82 -1.25
C PRO A 244 -16.72 14.61 -1.92
N GLY A 245 -17.19 14.75 -3.15
CA GLY A 245 -17.75 13.65 -3.93
C GLY A 245 -16.72 12.58 -4.28
N ALA A 246 -15.47 12.98 -4.52
CA ALA A 246 -14.38 12.02 -4.74
C ALA A 246 -14.12 11.14 -3.51
N ILE A 247 -14.15 11.76 -2.31
CA ILE A 247 -14.01 11.05 -1.04
C ILE A 247 -15.16 10.04 -0.87
N ILE A 248 -16.41 10.48 -1.08
CA ILE A 248 -17.59 9.60 -0.97
C ILE A 248 -17.52 8.44 -1.98
N TYR A 249 -17.16 8.74 -3.23
CA TYR A 249 -17.01 7.73 -4.29
C TYR A 249 -15.97 6.67 -3.90
N TYR A 250 -14.81 7.11 -3.40
CA TYR A 250 -13.74 6.22 -2.96
C TYR A 250 -14.16 5.36 -1.75
N ILE A 251 -14.79 5.95 -0.74
CA ILE A 251 -15.27 5.20 0.44
C ILE A 251 -16.31 4.17 0.03
N ARG A 252 -17.30 4.55 -0.78
CA ARG A 252 -18.38 3.65 -1.22
C ARG A 252 -17.82 2.45 -1.97
N HIS A 253 -16.88 2.69 -2.89
CA HIS A 253 -16.22 1.61 -3.63
C HIS A 253 -15.44 0.67 -2.70
N LYS A 254 -14.66 1.22 -1.75
CA LYS A 254 -13.93 0.44 -0.73
C LYS A 254 -14.87 -0.42 0.12
N THR A 255 -16.01 0.12 0.53
CA THR A 255 -16.98 -0.63 1.36
C THR A 255 -17.64 -1.79 0.60
N ASN A 256 -18.00 -1.58 -0.67
CA ASN A 256 -18.58 -2.64 -1.50
C ASN A 256 -17.57 -3.76 -1.74
N PHE A 257 -16.30 -3.40 -2.00
CA PHE A 257 -15.23 -4.37 -2.17
C PHE A 257 -14.99 -5.20 -0.91
N SER A 258 -14.97 -4.56 0.26
CA SER A 258 -14.83 -5.26 1.55
C SER A 258 -15.99 -6.22 1.81
N LYS A 259 -17.23 -5.83 1.46
CA LYS A 259 -18.40 -6.70 1.59
C LYS A 259 -18.32 -7.91 0.66
N ALA A 260 -17.91 -7.71 -0.59
CA ALA A 260 -17.71 -8.80 -1.55
C ALA A 260 -16.65 -9.80 -1.07
N LEU A 261 -15.53 -9.32 -0.54
CA LEU A 261 -14.49 -10.17 0.07
C LEU A 261 -15.02 -10.96 1.27
N LYS A 262 -15.76 -10.30 2.18
CA LYS A 262 -16.38 -10.98 3.32
C LYS A 262 -17.42 -12.00 2.91
N GLN A 263 -18.19 -11.73 1.85
CA GLN A 263 -19.20 -12.66 1.34
C GLN A 263 -18.57 -13.85 0.64
N GLN A 264 -17.48 -13.66 -0.11
CA GLN A 264 -16.68 -14.78 -0.59
C GLN A 264 -16.17 -15.60 0.59
N GLN A 265 -15.50 -14.98 1.57
CA GLN A 265 -15.02 -15.67 2.77
C GLN A 265 -16.15 -16.41 3.51
N GLY A 266 -17.32 -15.80 3.69
CA GLY A 266 -18.49 -16.41 4.34
C GLY A 266 -19.05 -17.60 3.58
N ASN A 267 -19.14 -17.53 2.25
CA ASN A 267 -19.59 -18.64 1.42
C ASN A 267 -18.65 -19.84 1.50
N TRP A 268 -17.34 -19.63 1.68
CA TRP A 268 -16.38 -20.72 1.94
C TRP A 268 -16.65 -21.44 3.28
N PHE A 269 -17.30 -20.79 4.25
CA PHE A 269 -17.64 -21.41 5.54
C PHE A 269 -19.05 -22.01 5.60
N SER A 270 -19.98 -21.56 4.76
CA SER A 270 -21.39 -22.00 4.81
C SER A 270 -21.75 -23.19 3.92
N THR A 271 -20.85 -23.66 3.05
CA THR A 271 -21.04 -24.86 2.23
C THR A 271 -20.48 -26.15 2.86
N ASN A 272 -20.12 -26.11 4.15
CA ASN A 272 -19.72 -27.28 4.94
C ASN A 272 -20.73 -27.56 6.05
#